data_AF-A0A8X7N280-F1
#
_entry.id   AF-A0A8X7N280-F1
#
_cell.length_a   1.000
_cell.length_b   1.000
_cell.length_c   1.000
_cell.angle_alpha   90.00
_cell.angle_beta   90.00
_cell.angle_gamma   90.00
#
_symmetry.space_group_name_H-M   'P 1'
#
loop_
_entity.id
_entity.type
_entity.pdbx_description
1 polymer ?
#
loop_
_entity_poly.entity_id
_entity_poly.type
_entity_poly.pdbx_seq_one_letter_code
_entity_poly.pdbx_strand_id
1 'polypeptide(L)'
;MKFAIYFLAAFITFASVLFQPSAAAPTEVQVPRSSDNVTAGSDFEVRGGPIHHGRATWFTLDGLEVACGGWYNDYDSIVALPFWRRENCFRTVKIEAGGITKYAKAVDSCPTCAHYQLDMSVGGLFQTFKDLDIGIFDITWHFVD
;
A
#
# COMPACT_ATOMS: atom_id res chain seq x y z
N MET A 1 -19.65 31.41 51.92
CA MET A 1 -19.28 32.79 51.57
C MET A 1 -19.75 33.02 50.14
N LYS A 2 -20.64 33.99 49.92
CA LYS A 2 -21.15 34.44 48.60
C LYS A 2 -19.97 34.98 47.76
N PHE A 3 -19.99 34.78 46.44
CA PHE A 3 -20.05 35.87 45.46
C PHE A 3 -20.43 35.30 44.08
N ALA A 4 -21.62 35.70 43.64
CA ALA A 4 -22.04 35.67 42.25
C ALA A 4 -21.75 37.05 41.66
N ILE A 5 -21.20 37.13 40.44
CA ILE A 5 -21.38 38.30 39.57
C ILE A 5 -21.47 37.79 38.13
N TYR A 6 -22.49 38.30 37.46
CA TYR A 6 -22.99 37.92 36.16
C TYR A 6 -22.47 38.85 35.04
N PHE A 7 -22.71 38.40 33.81
CA PHE A 7 -23.02 39.17 32.60
C PHE A 7 -21.89 40.00 31.97
N LEU A 8 -21.46 39.56 30.78
CA LEU A 8 -21.60 40.42 29.60
C LEU A 8 -21.70 39.55 28.35
N ALA A 9 -22.90 39.60 27.76
CA ALA A 9 -23.14 39.15 26.40
C ALA A 9 -22.38 40.06 25.43
N ALA A 10 -21.65 39.47 24.50
CA ALA A 10 -21.27 40.15 23.27
C ALA A 10 -21.86 39.36 22.10
N PHE A 11 -23.05 39.79 21.69
CA PHE A 11 -23.55 39.54 20.35
C PHE A 11 -22.62 40.27 19.37
N ILE A 12 -21.86 39.52 18.57
CA ILE A 12 -21.34 40.06 17.31
C ILE A 12 -22.13 39.43 16.19
N THR A 13 -22.78 40.33 15.48
CA THR A 13 -23.73 40.17 14.40
C THR A 13 -23.15 39.44 13.20
N PHE A 14 -24.01 38.60 12.62
CA PHE A 14 -24.01 38.14 11.23
C PHE A 14 -23.26 39.03 10.24
N ALA A 15 -22.30 38.44 9.54
CA ALA A 15 -22.04 38.74 8.14
C ALA A 15 -21.84 37.41 7.43
N SER A 16 -22.97 36.78 7.07
CA SER A 16 -23.02 35.72 6.08
C SER A 16 -22.56 36.28 4.74
N VAL A 17 -21.26 36.15 4.46
CA VAL A 17 -20.72 36.36 3.12
C VAL A 17 -21.19 35.17 2.27
N LEU A 18 -22.23 35.40 1.49
CA LEU A 18 -22.59 34.53 0.38
C LEU A 18 -21.45 34.62 -0.65
N PHE A 19 -20.48 33.73 -0.50
CA PHE A 19 -19.46 33.51 -1.51
C PHE A 19 -20.16 32.86 -2.71
N GLN A 20 -20.48 33.70 -3.70
CA GLN A 20 -20.99 33.22 -4.98
C GLN A 20 -19.94 32.30 -5.61
N PRO A 21 -20.30 31.07 -6.01
CA PRO A 21 -19.48 30.35 -6.97
C PRO A 21 -19.62 31.07 -8.31
N SER A 22 -18.57 31.78 -8.74
CA SER A 22 -18.43 32.13 -10.15
C SER A 22 -18.26 30.82 -10.90
N ALA A 23 -19.32 30.38 -11.56
CA ALA A 23 -19.25 29.34 -12.56
C ALA A 23 -18.39 29.87 -13.71
N ALA A 24 -17.08 29.61 -13.63
CA ALA A 24 -16.22 29.67 -14.80
C ALA A 24 -16.78 28.65 -15.79
N ALA A 25 -17.36 29.15 -16.88
CA ALA A 25 -17.76 28.33 -18.01
C ALA A 25 -16.56 27.51 -18.49
N PRO A 26 -16.73 26.23 -18.86
CA PRO A 26 -15.69 25.51 -19.55
C PRO A 26 -15.49 26.18 -20.90
N THR A 27 -14.36 26.85 -21.08
CA THR A 27 -13.86 27.18 -22.41
C THR A 27 -13.62 25.85 -23.10
N GLU A 28 -14.49 25.50 -24.04
CA GLU A 28 -14.29 24.38 -24.93
C GLU A 28 -13.03 24.65 -25.74
N VAL A 29 -11.91 24.11 -25.27
CA VAL A 29 -10.72 23.96 -26.10
C VAL A 29 -11.11 22.94 -27.16
N GLN A 30 -11.46 23.43 -28.35
CA GLN A 30 -11.59 22.61 -29.53
C GLN A 30 -10.22 22.01 -29.82
N VAL A 31 -9.97 20.82 -29.28
CA VAL A 31 -8.83 19.99 -29.64
C VAL A 31 -8.95 19.72 -31.15
N PRO A 32 -7.96 20.09 -31.97
CA PRO A 32 -8.01 19.76 -33.38
C PRO A 32 -8.16 18.25 -33.50
N ARG A 33 -9.22 17.82 -34.19
CA ARG A 33 -9.50 16.41 -34.51
C ARG A 33 -8.44 15.97 -35.51
N SER A 34 -7.25 15.66 -35.01
CA SER A 34 -6.22 14.96 -35.77
C SER A 34 -6.68 13.53 -35.93
N SER A 35 -7.07 13.19 -37.16
CA SER A 35 -7.22 11.81 -37.61
C SER A 35 -5.86 11.14 -37.63
N ASP A 36 -5.32 10.83 -36.45
CA ASP A 36 -4.17 9.95 -36.33
C ASP A 36 -4.70 8.57 -35.99
N ASN A 37 -4.43 7.63 -36.89
CA ASN A 37 -4.51 6.20 -36.68
C ASN A 37 -3.47 5.84 -35.60
N VAL A 38 -3.77 6.16 -34.33
CA VAL A 38 -2.89 5.91 -33.19
C VAL A 38 -2.87 4.40 -32.96
N THR A 39 -1.87 3.76 -33.58
CA THR A 39 -1.41 2.45 -33.17
C THR A 39 -1.07 2.56 -31.70
N ALA A 40 -1.81 1.80 -30.89
CA ALA A 40 -1.73 1.63 -29.44
C ALA A 40 -0.53 2.36 -28.80
N GLY A 41 -0.82 3.42 -28.06
CA GLY A 41 0.13 3.98 -27.11
C GLY A 41 0.64 2.83 -26.24
N SER A 42 1.95 2.58 -26.30
CA SER A 42 2.64 1.83 -25.28
C SER A 42 2.64 2.72 -24.04
N ASP A 43 1.52 2.71 -23.31
CA ASP A 43 1.58 2.96 -21.89
C ASP A 43 2.59 1.95 -21.36
N PHE A 44 3.74 2.44 -20.90
CA PHE A 44 4.66 1.63 -20.14
C PHE A 44 4.02 1.48 -18.75
N GLU A 45 2.90 0.78 -18.70
CA GLU A 45 2.45 0.13 -17.50
C GLU A 45 3.59 -0.81 -17.14
N VAL A 46 4.25 -0.55 -16.00
CA VAL A 46 5.18 -1.49 -15.38
C VAL A 46 4.48 -2.84 -15.45
N ARG A 47 4.98 -3.74 -16.31
CA ARG A 47 4.27 -4.99 -16.63
C ARG A 47 4.39 -5.86 -15.38
N GLY A 48 3.46 -5.69 -14.44
CA GLY A 48 3.41 -6.52 -13.26
C GLY A 48 3.30 -7.98 -13.71
N GLY A 49 4.01 -8.87 -13.00
CA GLY A 49 3.82 -10.30 -13.18
C GLY A 49 2.37 -10.73 -12.88
N PRO A 50 2.05 -12.01 -13.07
CA PRO A 50 0.72 -12.55 -12.75
C PRO A 50 0.29 -12.19 -11.32
N ILE A 51 -0.95 -11.73 -11.17
CA ILE A 51 -1.53 -11.42 -9.85
C ILE A 51 -1.88 -12.72 -9.14
N HIS A 52 -1.42 -12.81 -7.90
CA HIS A 52 -1.69 -13.90 -6.98
C HIS A 52 -2.69 -13.46 -5.91
N HIS A 53 -3.66 -14.31 -5.61
CA HIS A 53 -4.59 -14.15 -4.49
C HIS A 53 -4.17 -15.15 -3.41
N GLY A 54 -3.79 -14.64 -2.25
CA GLY A 54 -3.19 -15.44 -1.20
C GLY A 54 -3.46 -14.89 0.19
N ARG A 55 -2.67 -15.36 1.15
CA ARG A 55 -2.75 -14.95 2.55
C ARG A 55 -1.40 -14.44 3.04
N ALA A 56 -1.42 -13.61 4.07
CA ALA A 56 -0.24 -13.09 4.74
C ALA A 56 -0.17 -13.65 6.15
N THR A 57 0.96 -14.23 6.54
CA THR A 57 1.35 -14.51 7.93
C THR A 57 2.60 -13.70 8.27
N TRP A 58 3.18 -13.92 9.45
CA TRP A 58 4.42 -13.24 9.84
C TRP A 58 5.45 -14.17 10.47
N PHE A 59 6.72 -13.75 10.38
CA PHE A 59 7.87 -14.41 10.99
C PHE A 59 8.87 -13.40 11.58
N THR A 60 9.71 -13.89 12.49
CA THR A 60 10.88 -13.19 13.04
C THR A 60 12.16 -13.76 12.44
N LEU A 61 13.17 -12.91 12.27
CA LEU A 61 14.44 -13.29 11.64
C LEU A 61 15.43 -13.88 12.65
N ASP A 62 15.34 -13.47 13.92
CA ASP A 62 16.14 -13.97 15.05
C ASP A 62 17.67 -14.09 14.78
N GLY A 63 18.19 -13.24 13.88
CA GLY A 63 19.60 -13.23 13.48
C GLY A 63 20.03 -14.37 12.56
N LEU A 64 19.09 -15.12 11.98
CA LEU A 64 19.34 -16.18 11.02
C LEU A 64 19.63 -15.62 9.62
N GLU A 65 20.39 -16.38 8.84
CA GLU A 65 20.59 -16.09 7.42
C GLU A 65 19.38 -16.58 6.62
N VAL A 66 18.95 -15.79 5.62
CA VAL A 66 17.77 -16.11 4.78
C VAL A 66 18.15 -16.96 3.57
N ALA A 67 17.20 -17.67 2.95
CA ALA A 67 17.45 -18.59 1.85
C ALA A 67 18.09 -17.95 0.59
N CYS A 68 17.84 -16.67 0.33
CA CYS A 68 18.52 -15.94 -0.76
C CYS A 68 19.96 -15.53 -0.43
N GLY A 69 20.40 -15.73 0.81
CA GLY A 69 21.68 -15.27 1.35
C GLY A 69 21.59 -13.90 2.01
N GLY A 70 22.44 -13.67 3.00
CA GLY A 70 22.51 -12.41 3.75
C GLY A 70 21.66 -12.37 5.01
N TRP A 71 21.81 -11.28 5.76
CA TRP A 71 21.15 -11.07 7.05
C TRP A 71 20.23 -9.87 6.98
N TYR A 72 19.03 -10.07 7.52
CA TYR A 72 17.97 -9.07 7.62
C TYR A 72 17.45 -9.04 9.05
N ASN A 73 16.67 -8.02 9.37
CA ASN A 73 16.02 -7.87 10.66
C ASN A 73 14.51 -7.72 10.50
N ASP A 74 13.80 -7.81 11.62
CA ASP A 74 12.33 -7.77 11.71
C ASP A 74 11.69 -6.48 11.18
N TYR A 75 12.46 -5.40 11.03
CA TYR A 75 12.00 -4.10 10.50
C TYR A 75 12.31 -3.89 9.02
N ASP A 76 13.03 -4.81 8.37
CA ASP A 76 13.21 -4.78 6.93
C ASP A 76 11.90 -5.18 6.23
N SER A 77 11.52 -4.51 5.14
CA SER A 77 10.34 -4.90 4.36
C SER A 77 10.67 -6.09 3.45
N ILE A 78 10.46 -7.30 3.97
CA ILE A 78 10.84 -8.57 3.33
C ILE A 78 9.76 -9.63 3.47
N VAL A 79 9.80 -10.62 2.57
CA VAL A 79 8.91 -11.79 2.58
C VAL A 79 9.66 -13.10 2.36
N ALA A 80 9.11 -14.17 2.95
CA ALA A 80 9.41 -15.55 2.61
C ALA A 80 8.35 -16.11 1.65
N LEU A 81 8.79 -16.85 0.63
CA LEU A 81 7.92 -17.40 -0.43
C LEU A 81 7.60 -18.90 -0.20
N PRO A 82 6.39 -19.37 -0.52
CA PRO A 82 5.98 -20.77 -0.34
C PRO A 82 6.64 -21.71 -1.35
N PHE A 83 6.84 -21.21 -2.57
CA PHE A 83 7.51 -21.92 -3.67
C PHE A 83 8.75 -21.14 -4.09
N TRP A 84 9.68 -21.01 -3.14
CA TRP A 84 10.93 -20.33 -3.40
C TRP A 84 11.70 -21.00 -4.54
N ARG A 85 12.27 -20.17 -5.40
CA ARG A 85 13.25 -20.56 -6.41
C ARG A 85 14.34 -19.49 -6.46
N ARG A 86 15.54 -19.87 -6.88
CA ARG A 86 16.69 -18.95 -6.93
C ARG A 86 16.41 -17.72 -7.80
N GLU A 87 15.60 -17.86 -8.85
CA GLU A 87 15.22 -16.76 -9.75
C GLU A 87 14.31 -15.72 -9.08
N ASN A 88 13.62 -16.10 -8.01
CA ASN A 88 12.75 -15.19 -7.25
C ASN A 88 13.51 -14.36 -6.22
N CYS A 89 14.79 -14.68 -5.96
CA CYS A 89 15.57 -13.96 -4.97
C CYS A 89 15.75 -12.49 -5.30
N PHE A 90 15.58 -11.66 -4.28
CA PHE A 90 15.73 -10.21 -4.31
C PHE A 90 14.78 -9.49 -5.26
N ARG A 91 13.83 -10.21 -5.87
CA ARG A 91 12.73 -9.60 -6.61
C ARG A 91 11.84 -8.84 -5.65
N THR A 92 11.27 -7.76 -6.15
CA THR A 92 10.30 -6.96 -5.40
C THR A 92 8.90 -7.54 -5.64
N VAL A 93 8.15 -7.71 -4.57
CA VAL A 93 6.71 -8.00 -4.63
C VAL A 93 5.93 -6.73 -4.29
N LYS A 94 4.90 -6.43 -5.07
CA LYS A 94 3.85 -5.47 -4.73
C LYS A 94 2.74 -6.23 -4.03
N ILE A 95 2.32 -5.76 -2.86
CA ILE A 95 1.34 -6.42 -1.98
C ILE A 95 0.22 -5.43 -1.67
N GLU A 96 -1.01 -5.88 -1.78
CA GLU A 96 -2.21 -5.07 -1.58
C GLU A 96 -3.19 -5.78 -0.66
N ALA A 97 -3.71 -5.04 0.33
CA ALA A 97 -4.79 -5.48 1.21
C ALA A 97 -5.52 -4.28 1.82
N GLY A 98 -6.86 -4.31 1.81
CA GLY A 98 -7.66 -3.29 2.48
C GLY A 98 -7.40 -1.85 2.02
N GLY A 99 -7.02 -1.65 0.75
CA GLY A 99 -6.66 -0.33 0.20
C GLY A 99 -5.25 0.15 0.54
N ILE A 100 -4.46 -0.66 1.25
CA ILE A 100 -3.04 -0.40 1.53
C ILE A 100 -2.20 -1.13 0.48
N THR A 101 -1.17 -0.46 -0.03
CA THR A 101 -0.16 -1.04 -0.91
C THR A 101 1.21 -0.96 -0.25
N LYS A 102 1.97 -2.06 -0.28
CA LYS A 102 3.37 -2.12 0.17
C LYS A 102 4.24 -2.86 -0.82
N TYR A 103 5.54 -2.63 -0.71
CA TYR A 103 6.56 -3.32 -1.49
C TYR A 103 7.54 -4.00 -0.55
N ALA A 104 7.91 -5.23 -0.88
CA ALA A 104 8.84 -6.02 -0.09
C ALA A 104 9.79 -6.79 -0.98
N LYS A 105 10.99 -7.10 -0.49
CA LYS A 105 11.92 -8.00 -1.18
C LYS A 105 11.60 -9.45 -0.81
N ALA A 106 11.53 -10.32 -1.81
CA ALA A 106 11.54 -11.76 -1.58
C ALA A 106 12.97 -12.21 -1.25
N VAL A 107 13.22 -12.56 0.00
CA VAL A 107 14.57 -12.90 0.48
C VAL A 107 14.65 -14.29 1.09
N ASP A 108 13.52 -14.90 1.41
CA ASP A 108 13.51 -16.17 2.13
C ASP A 108 12.50 -17.18 1.57
N SER A 109 12.54 -18.40 2.10
CA SER A 109 11.64 -19.50 1.76
C SER A 109 10.79 -19.91 2.95
N CYS A 110 9.49 -20.14 2.73
CA CYS A 110 8.58 -20.70 3.71
C CYS A 110 8.01 -22.04 3.18
N PRO A 111 8.72 -23.18 3.34
CA PRO A 111 8.33 -24.45 2.74
C PRO A 111 7.01 -25.03 3.29
N THR A 112 6.54 -24.54 4.44
CA THR A 112 5.29 -24.94 5.08
C THR A 112 4.10 -24.03 4.74
N CYS A 113 4.35 -22.89 4.08
CA CYS A 113 3.32 -21.94 3.70
C CYS A 113 2.41 -22.50 2.59
N ALA A 114 1.13 -22.13 2.63
CA ALA A 114 0.19 -22.51 1.58
C ALA A 114 0.52 -21.84 0.23
N HIS A 115 -0.10 -22.31 -0.84
CA HIS A 115 0.07 -21.69 -2.15
C HIS A 115 -0.33 -20.21 -2.14
N TYR A 116 0.56 -19.38 -2.70
CA TYR A 116 0.49 -17.92 -2.71
C TYR A 116 0.49 -17.23 -1.33
N GLN A 117 0.72 -17.95 -0.24
CA GLN A 117 0.88 -17.34 1.07
C GLN A 117 2.25 -16.67 1.18
N LEU A 118 2.29 -15.39 1.56
CA LEU A 118 3.52 -14.68 1.91
C LEU A 118 3.71 -14.71 3.42
N ASP A 119 4.91 -15.06 3.89
CA ASP A 119 5.29 -14.89 5.29
C ASP A 119 6.08 -13.58 5.41
N MET A 120 5.55 -12.62 6.17
CA MET A 120 6.04 -11.24 6.21
C MET A 120 6.91 -10.99 7.43
N SER A 121 7.94 -10.14 7.32
CA SER A 121 8.62 -9.64 8.51
C SER A 121 7.62 -8.89 9.42
N VAL A 122 7.71 -9.10 10.73
CA VAL A 122 6.76 -8.55 11.71
C VAL A 122 6.63 -7.02 11.63
N GLY A 123 7.72 -6.29 11.88
CA GLY A 123 7.73 -4.84 12.01
C GLY A 123 7.87 -4.10 10.69
N GLY A 124 8.61 -4.69 9.75
CA GLY A 124 8.89 -4.07 8.47
C GLY A 124 7.72 -4.13 7.50
N LEU A 125 6.83 -5.12 7.65
CA LEU A 125 5.79 -5.38 6.67
C LEU A 125 4.43 -5.77 7.26
N PHE A 126 4.31 -6.82 8.06
CA PHE A 126 3.00 -7.32 8.53
C PHE A 126 2.24 -6.25 9.32
N GLN A 127 2.90 -5.63 10.30
CA GLN A 127 2.34 -4.57 11.14
C GLN A 127 1.98 -3.29 10.38
N THR A 128 2.41 -3.16 9.13
CA THR A 128 1.99 -2.04 8.28
C THR A 128 0.60 -2.25 7.66
N PHE A 129 0.07 -3.47 7.71
CA PHE A 129 -1.27 -3.83 7.24
C PHE A 129 -2.23 -4.16 8.39
N LYS A 130 -1.77 -4.95 9.38
CA LYS A 130 -2.60 -5.49 10.47
C LYS A 130 -1.77 -5.69 11.74
N ASP A 131 -2.43 -5.60 12.90
CA ASP A 131 -1.83 -6.00 14.17
C ASP A 131 -1.51 -7.51 14.19
N LEU A 132 -0.46 -7.90 14.92
CA LEU A 132 0.05 -9.29 14.92
C LEU A 132 -0.96 -10.31 15.46
N ASP A 133 -1.91 -9.87 16.29
CA ASP A 133 -2.96 -10.70 16.89
C ASP A 133 -3.99 -11.21 15.86
N ILE A 134 -4.11 -10.54 14.71
CA ILE A 134 -4.87 -11.03 13.56
C ILE A 134 -4.28 -12.34 13.03
N GLY A 135 -2.96 -12.50 13.10
CA GLY A 135 -2.21 -13.70 12.72
C GLY A 135 -2.15 -13.98 11.22
N ILE A 136 -3.29 -13.93 10.53
CA ILE A 136 -3.39 -14.17 9.08
C ILE A 136 -4.48 -13.30 8.43
N PHE A 137 -4.22 -12.78 7.23
CA PHE A 137 -5.22 -12.04 6.45
C PHE A 137 -5.04 -12.21 4.94
N ASP A 138 -6.08 -11.92 4.16
CA ASP A 138 -6.07 -12.06 2.70
C ASP A 138 -5.32 -10.89 2.03
N ILE A 139 -4.54 -11.22 1.00
CA ILE A 139 -3.76 -10.28 0.18
C ILE A 139 -3.89 -10.59 -1.31
N THR A 140 -3.65 -9.56 -2.12
CA THR A 140 -3.25 -9.73 -3.53
C THR A 140 -1.82 -9.28 -3.73
N TRP A 141 -1.04 -9.99 -4.53
CA TRP A 141 0.35 -9.61 -4.79
C TRP A 141 0.85 -10.07 -6.15
N HIS A 142 1.88 -9.42 -6.66
CA HIS A 142 2.62 -9.86 -7.84
C HIS A 142 4.08 -9.42 -7.74
N PHE A 143 4.95 -10.07 -8.50
CA PHE A 143 6.31 -9.55 -8.70
C PHE A 143 6.28 -8.31 -9.59
N VAL A 144 7.02 -7.30 -9.19
CA VAL A 144 7.29 -6.11 -10.01
C VAL A 144 8.45 -6.43 -10.96
N ASP A 145 8.31 -6.04 -12.23
CA ASP A 145 9.34 -6.17 -13.26
C ASP A 145 10.15 -4.88 -13.43
#